data_AF-A0A511WSL0-F1
#
_entry.id   AF-A0A511WSL0-F1
#
_cell.length_a   1.000
_cell.length_b   1.000
_cell.length_c   1.000
_cell.angle_alpha   90.00
_cell.angle_beta   90.00
_cell.angle_gamma   90.00
#
_symmetry.space_group_name_H-M   'P 1'
#
loop_
_entity.id
_entity.type
_entity.pdbx_description
1 polymer ?
#
loop_
_entity_poly.entity_id
_entity_poly.type
_entity_poly.pdbx_seq_one_letter_code
_entity_poly.pdbx_strand_id
1 'polypeptide(L)' 'MIIEQLSSRLLKDTLLRAIDLKLEDEFIYMLKEEISKREKEEKLMNKL' A
#
# COMPACT_ATOMS: atom_id res chain seq x y z
N MET A 1 0.42 -11.52 -5.58
CA MET A 1 0.46 -11.58 -4.10
C MET A 1 -0.87 -11.07 -3.54
N ILE A 2 -1.37 -11.55 -2.38
CA ILE A 2 -2.70 -11.15 -1.83
C ILE A 2 -2.83 -9.62 -1.67
N ILE A 3 -1.72 -8.92 -1.38
CA ILE A 3 -1.68 -7.46 -1.18
C ILE A 3 -2.06 -6.68 -2.45
N GLU A 4 -1.69 -7.17 -3.65
CA GLU A 4 -1.98 -6.51 -4.93
C GLU A 4 -3.48 -6.50 -5.26
N GLN A 5 -4.26 -7.40 -4.66
CA GLN A 5 -5.71 -7.49 -4.88
C GLN A 5 -6.52 -6.57 -3.95
N LEU A 6 -5.89 -5.97 -2.94
CA LEU A 6 -6.57 -5.05 -2.02
C LEU A 6 -6.94 -3.76 -2.76
N SER A 7 -8.07 -3.14 -2.41
CA SER A 7 -8.36 -1.78 -2.86
C SER A 7 -7.35 -0.79 -2.27
N SER A 8 -7.08 0.33 -2.94
CA SER A 8 -6.13 1.33 -2.44
C SER A 8 -6.50 1.88 -1.06
N ARG A 9 -7.81 2.00 -0.78
CA ARG A 9 -8.32 2.38 0.55
C ARG A 9 -7.99 1.31 1.60
N LEU A 10 -8.34 0.06 1.32
CA LEU A 10 -8.08 -1.05 2.25
C LEU A 10 -6.57 -1.23 2.51
N LEU A 11 -5.74 -1.01 1.49
CA LEU A 11 -4.29 -1.08 1.61
C LEU A 11 -3.73 -0.02 2.57
N LYS A 12 -4.20 1.23 2.46
CA LYS A 12 -3.84 2.33 3.37
C LYS A 12 -4.32 2.07 4.80
N ASP A 13 -5.57 1.63 4.96
CA ASP A 13 -6.12 1.27 6.27
C ASP A 13 -5.34 0.11 6.92
N THR A 14 -4.94 -0.88 6.11
CA THR A 14 -4.13 -2.02 6.57
C THR A 14 -2.75 -1.57 7.04
N LEU A 15 -2.10 -0.64 6.32
CA LEU A 15 -0.81 -0.08 6.74
C LEU A 15 -0.90 0.62 8.10
N LEU A 16 -1.94 1.43 8.32
CA LEU A 16 -2.16 2.10 9.60
C LEU A 16 -2.28 1.08 10.74
N ARG A 17 -3.11 0.05 10.55
CA ARG A 17 -3.27 -1.03 11.54
C ARG A 17 -1.99 -1.82 11.77
N ALA A 18 -1.21 -2.09 10.73
CA ALA A 18 0.05 -2.82 10.85
C ALA A 18 1.08 -2.04 11.70
N ILE A 19 1.13 -0.72 11.54
CA ILE A 19 1.98 0.17 12.34
C ILE A 19 1.49 0.21 13.79
N ASP A 20 0.19 0.40 14.01
CA ASP A 20 -0.39 0.46 15.36
C ASP A 20 -0.12 -0.82 16.16
N LEU A 21 -0.17 -1.97 15.48
CA LEU A 21 0.06 -3.28 16.08
C LEU A 21 1.54 -3.68 16.14
N LYS A 22 2.46 -2.84 15.63
CA LYS A 22 3.90 -3.11 15.54
C LYS A 22 4.19 -4.47 14.88
N LEU A 23 3.53 -4.73 13.76
CA LEU A 23 3.79 -5.93 12.95
C LEU A 23 5.21 -5.88 12.35
N GLU A 24 5.63 -6.99 11.76
CA GLU A 24 6.96 -7.16 11.18
C GLU A 24 7.28 -6.06 10.15
N ASP A 25 8.51 -5.54 10.21
CA ASP A 25 8.97 -4.45 9.35
C ASP A 25 8.92 -4.82 7.87
N GLU A 26 9.18 -6.09 7.52
CA GLU A 26 9.07 -6.59 6.15
C GLU A 26 7.62 -6.51 5.64
N PHE A 27 6.64 -6.87 6.47
CA PHE A 27 5.23 -6.74 6.12
C PHE A 27 4.82 -5.28 5.91
N ILE A 28 5.24 -4.39 6.81
CA ILE A 28 5.00 -2.95 6.70
C ILE A 28 5.67 -2.38 5.44
N TYR A 29 6.88 -2.84 5.10
CA TYR A 29 7.59 -2.43 3.90
C TYR A 29 6.84 -2.83 2.63
N MET A 30 6.36 -4.08 2.53
CA MET A 30 5.57 -4.54 1.40
C MET A 30 4.30 -3.70 1.16
N LEU A 31 3.60 -3.31 2.24
CA LEU A 31 2.44 -2.43 2.14
C LEU A 31 2.80 -1.04 1.60
N LYS A 32 3.92 -0.46 2.07
CA LYS A 32 4.40 0.86 1.62
C LYS A 32 4.82 0.86 0.15
N GLU A 33 5.51 -0.19 -0.30
CA GLU A 33 5.92 -0.34 -1.69
C GLU A 33 4.72 -0.41 -2.63
N GLU A 34 3.71 -1.23 -2.31
CA GLU A 34 2.51 -1.36 -3.15
C GLU A 34 1.69 -0.06 -3.18
N ILE A 35 1.55 0.64 -2.04
CA ILE A 35 0.90 1.97 -2.02
C ILE A 35 1.65 2.94 -2.92
N SER A 36 2.98 3.00 -2.80
CA SER A 36 3.82 3.93 -3.55
C SER A 36 3.79 3.63 -5.06
N LYS A 37 3.72 2.35 -5.44
CA LYS A 37 3.56 1.92 -6.83
C LYS A 37 2.26 2.46 -7.42
N ARG A 38 1.13 2.29 -6.73
CA ARG A 38 -0.18 2.77 -7.21
C ARG A 38 -0.25 4.29 -7.31
N GLU A 39 0.31 5.00 -6.34
CA GLU A 39 0.34 6.47 -6.39
C GLU A 39 1.17 7.00 -7.57
N LYS A 40 2.19 6.27 -8.01
CA LYS A 40 2.94 6.59 -9.24
C LYS A 40 2.10 6.30 -10.49
N GLU A 41 1.41 5.17 -10.53
CA GLU A 41 0.53 4.78 -11.65
C GLU A 41 -0.64 5.77 -11.83
N GLU A 42 -1.33 6.14 -10.74
CA GLU A 42 -2.41 7.14 -10.75
C GLU A 42 -1.90 8.51 -11.23
N LYS A 43 -0.70 8.94 -10.80
CA LYS A 43 -0.07 10.18 -11.27
C LYS A 43 0.30 10.15 -12.74
N LEU A 44 0.68 8.99 -13.28
CA LEU A 44 0.97 8.82 -14.70
C LEU A 44 -0.32 8.87 -15.54
N MET A 45 -1.38 8.22 -15.08
CA MET A 45 -2.67 8.24 -15.76
C MET A 45 -3.30 9.64 -15.79
N ASN A 46 -3.22 10.40 -14.71
CA ASN A 46 -3.76 11.77 -14.66
C ASN A 46 -2.99 12.80 -15.50
N LYS A 47 -1.82 12.43 -16.04
CA LYS A 47 -0.99 13.29 -16.91
C LYS A 47 -1.22 13.04 -18.41
N LEU A 48 -1.97 12.00 -18.77
CA LEU A 48 -2.36 11.66 -20.14
C LEU A 48 -3.75 12.24 -20.46
#